data_AF-A0A9W9D5Q2-F1
#
_entry.id   AF-A0A9W9D5Q2-F1
#
_cell.length_a   1.000
_cell.length_b   1.000
_cell.length_c   1.000
_cell.angle_alpha   90.00
_cell.angle_beta   90.00
_cell.angle_gamma   90.00
#
_symmetry.space_group_name_H-M   'P 1'
#
loop_
_entity.id
_entity.type
_entity.pdbx_description
1 polymer ?
#
loop_
_entity_poly.entity_id
_entity_poly.type
_entity_poly.pdbx_seq_one_letter_code
_entity_poly.pdbx_strand_id
1 'polypeptide(L)'
;MQNQTSVQDPDAGWKPNNRPQSTVARNFMTELDALFNLDSSLDTLDKTVHEKKQAVNTQAQELEALQRRLREAEERLSQATGTSPPKRKDSQRRSPISGVFPNKDTAPANSPLAARHMDIPERPHSAHSRASVKV
;
A
#
# COMPACT_ATOMS: atom_id res chain seq x y z
N MET A 1 32.34 -1.82 -46.35
CA MET A 1 31.15 -1.73 -47.22
C MET A 1 30.04 -1.10 -46.40
N GLN A 2 29.61 0.11 -46.75
CA GLN A 2 28.62 0.90 -46.03
C GLN A 2 27.28 0.75 -46.75
N ASN A 3 26.33 -0.01 -46.19
CA ASN A 3 24.98 -0.11 -46.74
C ASN A 3 24.11 1.01 -46.13
N GLN A 4 23.98 2.12 -46.86
CA GLN A 4 22.95 3.12 -46.62
C GLN A 4 21.65 2.61 -47.22
N THR A 5 20.76 2.07 -46.40
CA THR A 5 19.35 1.88 -46.76
C THR A 5 18.62 3.20 -46.56
N SER A 6 18.69 4.10 -47.55
CA SER A 6 17.77 5.23 -47.65
C SER A 6 16.41 4.68 -48.04
N VAL A 7 15.58 4.34 -47.06
CA VAL A 7 14.17 4.03 -47.31
C VAL A 7 13.49 5.37 -47.55
N GLN A 8 13.35 5.77 -48.83
CA GLN A 8 12.53 6.93 -49.19
C GLN A 8 11.10 6.65 -48.70
N ASP A 9 10.60 7.53 -47.84
CA ASP A 9 9.23 7.49 -47.35
C ASP A 9 8.27 7.71 -48.55
N PRO A 10 7.46 6.70 -48.94
CA PRO A 10 6.58 6.78 -50.10
C PRO A 10 5.49 7.85 -49.96
N ASP A 11 5.23 8.32 -48.74
CA ASP A 11 4.18 9.30 -48.45
C ASP A 11 4.70 10.74 -48.34
N ALA A 12 6.02 10.97 -48.50
CA ALA A 12 6.65 12.29 -48.33
C ALA A 12 6.11 13.39 -49.27
N GLY A 13 5.44 13.02 -50.37
CA GLY A 13 4.82 13.95 -51.33
C GLY A 13 3.30 14.06 -51.22
N TRP A 14 2.66 13.31 -50.32
CA TRP A 14 1.21 13.28 -50.22
C TRP A 14 0.68 14.61 -49.68
N LYS A 15 -0.24 15.22 -50.42
CA LYS A 15 -0.98 16.43 -50.00
C LYS A 15 -2.46 16.10 -49.96
N PRO A 16 -3.18 16.40 -48.86
CA PRO A 16 -4.61 16.20 -48.81
C PRO A 16 -5.28 17.04 -49.89
N ASN A 17 -5.97 16.37 -50.81
CA ASN A 17 -6.81 17.05 -51.78
C ASN A 17 -8.08 17.50 -51.05
N ASN A 18 -8.61 18.70 -51.35
CA ASN A 18 -9.82 19.28 -50.72
C ASN A 18 -11.14 18.53 -51.02
N ARG A 19 -11.05 17.23 -51.31
CA ARG A 19 -12.21 16.34 -51.50
C ARG A 19 -12.71 15.90 -50.12
N PRO A 20 -14.03 15.86 -49.90
CA PRO A 20 -14.57 15.40 -48.63
C PRO A 20 -14.18 13.93 -48.38
N GLN A 21 -13.69 13.64 -47.18
CA GLN A 21 -13.41 12.27 -46.75
C GLN A 21 -14.73 11.47 -46.68
N SER A 22 -14.69 10.22 -47.14
CA SER A 22 -15.86 9.33 -47.11
C SER A 22 -16.35 9.11 -45.67
N THR A 23 -17.66 8.96 -45.51
CA THR A 23 -18.28 8.67 -44.20
C THR A 23 -17.75 7.37 -43.61
N VAL A 24 -17.52 6.35 -44.46
CA VAL A 24 -16.95 5.06 -44.05
C VAL A 24 -15.52 5.24 -43.50
N ALA A 25 -14.68 6.02 -44.18
CA ALA A 25 -13.32 6.26 -43.70
C ALA A 25 -13.32 7.09 -42.41
N ARG A 26 -14.24 8.06 -42.26
CA ARG A 26 -14.40 8.78 -40.98
C ARG A 26 -14.78 7.86 -39.84
N ASN A 27 -15.79 7.01 -40.04
CA ASN A 27 -16.22 6.06 -39.02
C ASN A 27 -15.11 5.07 -38.66
N PHE A 28 -14.38 4.57 -39.66
CA PHE A 28 -13.26 3.66 -39.48
C PHE A 28 -12.09 4.31 -38.71
N MET A 29 -11.74 5.56 -39.03
CA MET A 29 -10.73 6.30 -38.26
C MET A 29 -11.16 6.49 -36.81
N THR A 30 -12.41 6.89 -36.55
CA THR A 30 -12.93 7.00 -35.18
C THR A 30 -12.87 5.68 -34.42
N GLU A 31 -13.11 4.54 -35.08
CA GLU A 31 -12.96 3.22 -34.46
C GLU A 31 -11.49 2.88 -34.15
N LEU A 32 -10.55 3.23 -35.02
CA LEU A 32 -9.12 3.07 -34.75
C LEU A 32 -8.66 3.97 -33.60
N ASP A 33 -9.07 5.23 -33.59
CA ASP A 33 -8.74 6.20 -32.54
C ASP A 33 -9.25 5.69 -31.17
N ALA A 34 -10.43 5.06 -31.14
CA ALA A 34 -10.99 4.41 -29.96
C ALA A 34 -10.29 3.08 -29.58
N LEU A 35 -9.89 2.26 -30.55
CA LEU A 35 -9.16 1.00 -30.28
C LEU A 35 -7.78 1.26 -29.69
N PHE A 36 -7.10 2.29 -30.19
CA PHE A 36 -5.76 2.67 -29.76
C PHE A 36 -5.76 3.77 -28.69
N ASN A 37 -6.93 4.27 -28.28
CA ASN A 37 -7.11 5.39 -27.35
C ASN A 37 -6.11 6.54 -27.58
N LEU A 38 -5.89 6.89 -28.85
CA LEU A 38 -4.79 7.77 -29.29
C LEU A 38 -4.93 9.20 -28.79
N ASP A 39 -6.16 9.62 -28.46
CA ASP A 39 -6.47 11.04 -28.22
C ASP A 39 -6.15 11.52 -26.79
N SER A 40 -5.90 10.63 -25.82
CA SER A 40 -5.69 11.06 -24.42
C SER A 40 -5.11 10.03 -23.44
N SER A 41 -4.97 8.76 -23.82
CA SER A 41 -4.55 7.71 -22.87
C SER A 41 -3.04 7.65 -22.64
N LEU A 42 -2.23 8.06 -23.62
CA LEU A 42 -0.78 7.90 -23.52
C LEU A 42 -0.17 8.85 -22.48
N ASP A 43 -0.51 10.14 -22.52
CA ASP A 43 0.00 11.13 -21.58
C ASP A 43 -0.49 10.87 -20.15
N THR A 44 -1.74 10.42 -20.02
CA THR A 44 -2.30 10.04 -18.72
C THR A 44 -1.65 8.78 -18.17
N LEU A 45 -1.34 7.81 -19.03
CA LEU A 45 -0.60 6.61 -18.68
C LEU A 45 0.82 6.94 -18.21
N ASP A 46 1.55 7.79 -18.96
CA ASP A 46 2.92 8.21 -18.61
C ASP A 46 2.95 8.92 -17.26
N LYS A 47 2.04 9.88 -17.05
CA LYS A 47 1.88 10.56 -15.75
C LYS A 47 1.60 9.57 -14.63
N THR A 48 0.68 8.63 -14.83
CA THR A 48 0.32 7.62 -13.82
C THR A 48 1.49 6.69 -13.50
N VAL A 49 2.25 6.28 -14.52
CA VAL A 49 3.44 5.44 -14.34
C VAL A 49 4.51 6.21 -13.57
N HIS A 50 4.72 7.49 -13.88
CA HIS A 50 5.66 8.34 -13.16
C HIS A 50 5.29 8.45 -11.68
N GLU A 51 4.03 8.80 -11.39
CA GLU A 51 3.50 8.91 -10.02
C GLU A 51 3.66 7.61 -9.24
N LYS A 52 3.28 6.48 -9.83
CA LYS A 52 3.43 5.15 -9.21
C LYS A 52 4.89 4.81 -8.95
N LYS A 53 5.80 5.13 -9.87
CA LYS A 53 7.23 4.90 -9.70
C LYS A 53 7.79 5.68 -8.52
N GLN A 54 7.38 6.94 -8.35
CA GLN A 54 7.77 7.73 -7.18
C GLN A 54 7.24 7.10 -5.89
N ALA A 55 5.96 6.72 -5.84
CA ALA A 55 5.36 6.11 -4.65
C ALA A 55 6.02 4.77 -4.27
N VAL A 56 6.35 3.93 -5.25
CA VAL A 56 7.04 2.66 -5.01
C VAL A 56 8.46 2.90 -4.49
N ASN A 57 9.18 3.89 -5.03
CA ASN A 57 10.52 4.22 -4.55
C ASN A 57 10.51 4.72 -3.09
N THR A 58 9.56 5.57 -2.71
CA THR A 58 9.47 6.05 -1.32
C THR A 58 9.13 4.91 -0.37
N GLN A 59 8.16 4.05 -0.74
CA GLN A 59 7.81 2.88 0.06
C GLN A 59 8.97 1.90 0.20
N ALA A 60 9.77 1.70 -0.86
CA ALA A 60 10.94 0.84 -0.81
C ALA A 60 12.00 1.37 0.17
N GLN A 61 12.25 2.69 0.19
CA GLN A 61 13.17 3.32 1.14
C GLN A 61 12.70 3.16 2.60
N GLU A 62 11.40 3.35 2.84
CA GLU A 62 10.82 3.15 4.17
C GLU A 62 10.94 1.70 4.64
N LEU A 63 10.65 0.74 3.74
CA LEU A 63 10.81 -0.69 4.03
C LEU A 63 12.26 -1.06 4.33
N GLU A 64 13.21 -0.53 3.57
CA GLU A 64 14.64 -0.74 3.82
C GLU A 64 15.05 -0.21 5.21
N ALA A 65 14.60 1.00 5.57
CA ALA A 65 14.86 1.57 6.88
C ALA A 65 14.29 0.71 8.02
N LEU A 66 13.07 0.18 7.85
CA LEU A 66 12.45 -0.73 8.81
C LEU A 66 13.20 -2.06 8.91
N GLN A 67 13.62 -2.64 7.79
CA GLN A 67 14.40 -3.88 7.76
C GLN A 67 15.74 -3.72 8.48
N ARG A 68 16.42 -2.59 8.29
CA ARG A 68 17.67 -2.27 8.99
C ARG A 68 17.45 -2.20 10.50
N ARG A 69 16.41 -1.48 10.92
CA ARG A 69 16.06 -1.36 12.35
C ARG A 69 15.72 -2.72 12.98
N LEU A 70 14.99 -3.57 12.26
CA LEU A 70 14.67 -4.93 12.73
C LEU A 70 15.94 -5.76 12.89
N ARG A 71 16.83 -5.75 11.90
CA ARG A 71 18.11 -6.48 11.97
C ARG A 71 18.98 -6.02 13.15
N GLU A 72 19.09 -4.71 13.38
CA GLU A 72 19.82 -4.15 14.51
C GLU A 72 19.22 -4.58 15.86
N ALA A 73 17.89 -4.62 15.96
CA ALA A 73 17.21 -5.07 17.17
C ALA A 73 17.37 -6.57 17.41
N GLU A 74 17.31 -7.37 16.35
CA GLU A 74 17.57 -8.81 16.40
C GLU A 74 19.00 -9.12 16.82
N GLU A 75 19.99 -8.39 16.32
CA GLU A 75 21.38 -8.53 16.74
C GLU A 75 21.53 -8.25 18.25
N ARG A 76 20.96 -7.13 18.74
CA ARG A 76 20.97 -6.80 20.17
C ARG A 76 20.30 -7.88 21.03
N LEU A 77 19.18 -8.43 20.58
CA LEU A 77 18.49 -9.50 21.29
C LEU A 77 19.31 -10.79 21.28
N SER A 78 19.94 -11.14 20.16
CA SER A 78 20.82 -12.31 20.05
C SER A 78 22.01 -12.21 21.00
N GLN A 79 22.61 -11.02 21.12
CA GLN A 79 23.68 -10.76 22.08
C GLN A 79 23.16 -10.88 23.52
N ALA A 80 22.02 -10.26 23.84
CA ALA A 80 21.44 -10.31 25.19
C ALA A 80 20.97 -11.72 25.61
N THR A 81 20.54 -12.55 24.66
CA THR A 81 20.18 -13.96 24.92
C THR A 81 21.41 -14.85 25.07
N GLY A 82 22.50 -14.56 24.35
CA GLY A 82 23.81 -15.21 24.54
C GLY A 82 24.50 -14.83 25.85
N THR A 83 24.38 -13.57 26.28
CA THR A 83 24.82 -13.08 27.60
C THR A 83 23.63 -12.93 28.53
N SER A 84 23.04 -14.05 28.98
CA SER A 84 22.09 -14.01 30.10
C SER A 84 22.71 -13.25 31.27
N PRO A 85 22.10 -12.15 31.78
CA PRO A 85 22.43 -11.66 33.11
C PRO A 85 22.28 -12.81 34.10
N PRO A 86 23.11 -12.92 35.15
CA PRO A 86 22.97 -14.00 36.12
C PRO A 86 21.54 -14.03 36.63
N LYS A 87 20.86 -15.17 36.42
CA LYS A 87 19.53 -15.46 36.95
C LYS A 87 19.60 -15.12 38.44
N ARG A 88 18.93 -14.05 38.89
CA ARG A 88 18.97 -13.67 40.31
C ARG A 88 18.55 -14.89 41.11
N LYS A 89 19.40 -15.31 42.04
CA LYS A 89 19.12 -16.43 42.94
C LYS A 89 17.79 -16.15 43.61
N ASP A 90 16.84 -17.08 43.52
CA ASP A 90 15.47 -16.94 44.06
C ASP A 90 15.44 -16.60 45.57
N SER A 91 16.57 -16.76 46.26
CA SER A 91 16.75 -16.37 47.66
C SER A 91 16.73 -14.85 47.93
N GLN A 92 16.69 -14.01 46.88
CA GLN A 92 16.55 -12.55 47.01
C GLN A 92 15.19 -12.04 46.50
N ARG A 93 14.23 -12.94 46.24
CA ARG A 93 12.83 -12.51 46.05
C ARG A 93 12.32 -11.96 47.37
N ARG A 94 12.12 -10.65 47.43
CA ARG A 94 11.23 -10.04 48.42
C ARG A 94 9.87 -10.74 48.31
N SER A 95 9.36 -11.22 49.43
CA SER A 95 7.99 -11.71 49.49
C SER A 95 7.03 -10.60 49.01
N PRO A 96 6.00 -10.94 48.23
CA PRO A 96 4.99 -9.95 47.86
C PRO A 96 4.37 -9.40 49.14
N ILE A 97 4.31 -8.07 49.27
CA ILE A 97 3.51 -7.40 50.30
C ILE A 97 2.04 -7.72 49.99
N SER A 98 1.55 -8.82 50.57
CA SER A 98 0.14 -9.15 50.64
C SER A 98 -0.49 -8.22 51.68
N GLY A 99 -1.03 -7.10 51.24
CA GLY A 99 -1.77 -6.21 52.14
C GLY A 99 -2.00 -4.76 51.68
N VAL A 100 -1.39 -4.31 50.58
CA VAL A 100 -1.54 -2.90 50.13
C VAL A 100 -2.55 -2.73 48.97
N PHE A 101 -2.97 -3.82 48.32
CA PHE A 101 -3.98 -3.78 47.27
C PHE A 101 -5.18 -4.64 47.68
N PRO A 102 -6.38 -4.07 47.91
CA PRO A 102 -7.57 -4.87 48.12
C PRO A 102 -7.91 -5.66 46.85
N ASN A 103 -8.36 -6.91 47.03
CA ASN A 103 -8.79 -7.80 45.96
C ASN A 103 -9.81 -7.09 45.05
N LYS A 104 -9.51 -7.09 43.77
CA LYS A 104 -10.15 -6.24 42.75
C LYS A 104 -11.41 -6.88 42.17
N ASP A 105 -12.22 -7.50 43.02
CA ASP A 105 -13.53 -8.06 42.62
C ASP A 105 -14.70 -7.15 43.03
N THR A 106 -14.42 -5.97 43.59
CA THR A 106 -15.43 -4.93 43.77
C THR A 106 -14.77 -3.55 43.61
N ALA A 107 -14.82 -3.00 42.40
CA ALA A 107 -14.40 -1.63 42.17
C ALA A 107 -15.40 -0.65 42.83
N PRO A 108 -14.96 0.31 43.68
CA PRO A 108 -15.84 1.33 44.19
C PRO A 108 -16.28 2.26 43.06
N ALA A 109 -17.57 2.57 43.01
CA ALA A 109 -18.26 3.31 41.94
C ALA A 109 -17.76 4.74 41.65
N ASN A 110 -16.72 5.22 42.34
CA ASN A 110 -16.25 6.61 42.28
C ASN A 110 -14.82 6.74 41.74
N SER A 111 -14.37 5.82 40.87
CA SER A 111 -13.09 5.95 40.16
C SER A 111 -13.26 6.78 38.88
N PRO A 112 -12.42 7.81 38.63
CA PRO A 112 -12.48 8.65 37.42
C PRO A 112 -12.16 7.87 36.13
N LEU A 113 -11.70 6.62 36.23
CA LEU A 113 -11.47 5.72 35.10
C LEU A 113 -12.75 5.02 34.63
N ALA A 114 -13.76 4.87 35.51
CA ALA A 114 -15.05 4.27 35.17
C ALA A 114 -15.96 5.21 34.37
N ALA A 115 -15.77 6.53 34.52
CA ALA A 115 -16.54 7.55 33.81
C ALA A 115 -16.14 7.72 32.32
N ARG A 116 -15.11 7.02 31.84
CA ARG A 116 -14.58 7.19 30.48
C ARG A 116 -15.00 6.11 29.47
N HIS A 117 -15.93 5.24 29.84
CA HIS A 117 -16.49 4.22 28.96
C HIS A 117 -17.98 4.46 28.70
N MET A 118 -18.32 5.68 28.27
CA MET A 118 -19.53 5.96 27.50
C MET A 118 -19.10 6.94 26.41
N ASP A 119 -19.55 6.71 25.18
CA ASP A 119 -19.28 7.51 23.97
C ASP A 119 -18.09 7.05 23.07
N ILE A 120 -18.05 5.76 22.75
CA ILE A 120 -17.56 5.34 21.43
C ILE A 120 -18.79 4.94 20.60
N PRO A 121 -19.17 5.67 19.53
CA PRO A 121 -20.25 5.21 18.67
C PRO A 121 -19.82 3.89 17.99
N GLU A 122 -20.64 2.86 18.14
CA GLU A 122 -20.46 1.57 17.48
C GLU A 122 -20.27 1.78 15.97
N ARG A 123 -19.11 1.33 15.47
CA ARG A 123 -18.95 1.09 14.03
C ARG A 123 -19.81 -0.12 13.67
N PRO A 124 -20.71 -0.04 12.66
CA PRO A 124 -21.48 -1.20 12.25
C PRO A 124 -20.51 -2.29 11.75
N HIS A 125 -20.54 -3.44 12.41
CA HIS A 125 -19.87 -4.64 11.94
C HIS A 125 -20.47 -5.04 10.59
N SER A 126 -19.71 -4.86 9.50
CA SER A 126 -20.06 -5.42 8.20
C SER A 126 -19.91 -6.94 8.26
N ALA A 127 -20.98 -7.61 8.71
CA ALA A 127 -21.15 -9.04 8.55
C ALA A 127 -21.27 -9.33 7.06
N HIS A 128 -20.21 -9.87 6.47
CA HIS A 128 -20.25 -10.43 5.13
C HIS A 128 -21.18 -11.64 5.16
N SER A 129 -22.44 -11.40 4.78
CA SER A 129 -23.43 -12.44 4.56
C SER A 129 -22.96 -13.27 3.37
N ARG A 130 -22.55 -14.52 3.64
CA ARG A 130 -22.20 -15.50 2.62
C ARG A 130 -23.50 -15.85 1.90
N ALA A 131 -23.68 -15.31 0.69
CA ALA A 131 -24.86 -15.53 -0.13
C ALA A 131 -25.04 -17.04 -0.41
N SER A 132 -26.19 -17.58 -0.01
CA SER A 132 -26.66 -18.88 -0.47
C SER A 132 -27.09 -18.75 -1.93
N VAL A 133 -26.34 -19.37 -2.83
CA VAL A 133 -26.77 -19.67 -4.20
C VAL A 133 -27.88 -20.72 -4.12
N LYS A 134 -29.07 -20.36 -4.58
CA LYS A 134 -30.19 -21.28 -4.80
C LYS A 134 -30.11 -21.80 -6.23
N VAL A 135 -30.09 -23.12 -6.37
CA VAL A 135 -30.36 -23.88 -7.60
C VAL A 135 -31.86 -24.05 -7.74
#